data_AF-A0A2S6TV88-F1
#
_entry.id   AF-A0A2S6TV88-F1
#
_cell.length_a   1.000
_cell.length_b   1.000
_cell.length_c   1.000
_cell.angle_alpha   90.00
_cell.angle_beta   90.00
_cell.angle_gamma   90.00
#
_symmetry.space_group_name_H-M   'P 1'
#
loop_
_entity.id
_entity.type
_entity.pdbx_description
1 polymer ?
#
loop_
_entity_poly.entity_id
_entity_poly.type
_entity_poly.pdbx_seq_one_letter_code
_entity_poly.pdbx_strand_id
1 'polypeptide(L)'
;MVKQKAPPGATLLKRLNDMEGTPPGGLSLIMISLSALPTDDADDDFWGDLDDFLVDYKNRYDADLYELSLTDRAILIRMAEQSEVRMISGLKVSVLRLIQHNFPENFGMVDQTRLLRVIDLGLKLPNAIKFLEHYESQPGKTGEKGSGFRGLQEDDIKMVLEVHRKVGAQKFKEIFVQNQRMADIKPGKKPEELMKEYFISME
;
A
#
# COMPACT_ATOMS: atom_id res chain seq x y z
N MET A 1 2.47 25.10 -10.63
CA MET A 1 2.98 24.00 -11.48
C MET A 1 2.00 22.85 -11.33
N VAL A 2 1.60 22.19 -12.42
CA VAL A 2 0.71 21.03 -12.34
C VAL A 2 1.51 19.89 -11.72
N LYS A 3 1.18 19.48 -10.49
CA LYS A 3 1.80 18.31 -9.84
C LYS A 3 1.56 17.09 -10.74
N GLN A 4 2.62 16.53 -11.33
CA GLN A 4 2.51 15.32 -12.14
C GLN A 4 2.23 14.16 -11.19
N LYS A 5 0.96 13.73 -11.15
CA LYS A 5 0.55 12.58 -10.37
C LYS A 5 1.20 11.31 -10.96
N ALA A 6 1.75 10.45 -10.11
CA ALA A 6 2.37 9.22 -10.55
C ALA A 6 1.34 8.29 -11.22
N PRO A 7 1.72 7.50 -12.23
CA PRO A 7 0.83 6.52 -12.86
C PRO A 7 0.33 5.48 -11.83
N PRO A 8 -0.89 4.94 -12.02
CA PRO A 8 -1.48 4.00 -11.07
C PRO A 8 -0.82 2.61 -11.11
N GLY A 9 -1.01 1.84 -10.05
CA GLY A 9 -0.53 0.46 -9.89
C GLY A 9 -0.92 -0.47 -11.03
N ALA A 10 -2.12 -0.34 -11.59
CA ALA A 10 -2.53 -1.06 -12.80
C ALA A 10 -1.56 -0.88 -13.99
N THR A 11 -0.94 0.29 -14.14
CA THR A 11 0.06 0.55 -15.19
C THR A 11 1.36 -0.21 -14.92
N LEU A 12 1.78 -0.28 -13.65
CA LEU A 12 2.92 -1.09 -13.24
C LEU A 12 2.64 -2.59 -13.47
N LEU A 13 1.47 -3.08 -13.05
CA LEU A 13 1.09 -4.48 -13.21
C LEU A 13 1.11 -4.89 -14.68
N LYS A 14 0.52 -4.07 -15.55
CA LYS A 14 0.59 -4.29 -17.00
C LYS A 14 2.03 -4.35 -17.49
N ARG A 15 2.86 -3.38 -17.10
CA ARG A 15 4.28 -3.33 -17.48
C ARG A 15 5.05 -4.57 -17.02
N LEU A 16 4.79 -5.09 -15.82
CA LEU A 16 5.44 -6.32 -15.35
C LEU A 16 4.96 -7.57 -16.10
N ASN A 17 3.67 -7.64 -16.45
CA ASN A 17 3.12 -8.73 -17.25
C ASN A 17 3.66 -8.73 -18.69
N ASP A 18 3.91 -7.54 -19.25
CA ASP A 18 4.47 -7.36 -20.58
C ASP A 18 6.00 -7.64 -20.62
N MET A 19 6.65 -7.90 -19.47
CA MET A 19 8.05 -8.35 -19.45
C MET A 19 8.14 -9.80 -19.88
N GLU A 20 8.38 -10.02 -21.17
CA GLU A 20 8.65 -11.35 -21.70
C GLU A 20 10.06 -11.82 -21.29
N GLY A 21 10.14 -13.02 -20.70
CA GLY A 21 11.40 -13.66 -20.32
C GLY A 21 11.99 -13.18 -18.99
N THR A 22 13.25 -13.56 -18.72
CA THR A 22 13.96 -13.13 -17.50
C THR A 22 14.25 -11.64 -17.58
N PRO A 23 13.82 -10.81 -16.60
CA PRO A 23 14.13 -9.40 -16.59
C PRO A 23 15.64 -9.15 -16.66
N PRO A 24 16.07 -8.03 -17.26
CA PRO A 24 17.48 -7.68 -17.29
C PRO A 24 18.04 -7.58 -15.86
N GLY A 25 19.27 -8.04 -15.67
CA GLY A 25 19.93 -8.00 -14.37
C GLY A 25 19.95 -6.59 -13.77
N GLY A 26 19.74 -6.51 -12.46
CA GLY A 26 19.69 -5.24 -11.72
C GLY A 26 18.36 -4.49 -11.83
N LEU A 27 17.30 -5.12 -12.34
CA LEU A 27 15.94 -4.56 -12.29
C LEU A 27 15.27 -4.92 -10.97
N SER A 28 14.91 -3.89 -10.20
CA SER A 28 14.29 -4.04 -8.89
C SER A 28 13.01 -3.24 -8.78
N LEU A 29 12.06 -3.79 -8.03
CA LEU A 29 10.86 -3.11 -7.58
C LEU A 29 11.01 -2.77 -6.10
N ILE A 30 11.00 -1.48 -5.78
CA ILE A 30 11.02 -0.97 -4.42
C ILE A 30 9.61 -0.51 -4.07
N MET A 31 9.02 -1.12 -3.05
CA MET A 31 7.72 -0.74 -2.52
C MET A 31 7.90 0.08 -1.26
N ILE A 32 7.17 1.19 -1.18
CA ILE A 32 7.08 2.06 -0.01
C ILE A 32 5.68 1.89 0.55
N SER A 33 5.56 1.48 1.82
CA SER A 33 4.27 1.31 2.47
C SER A 33 4.13 2.18 3.71
N LEU A 34 3.12 3.05 3.69
CA LEU A 34 2.77 3.94 4.79
C LEU A 34 1.45 3.54 5.46
N SER A 35 0.91 2.36 5.12
CA SER A 35 -0.40 1.90 5.61
C SER A 35 -0.49 1.71 7.13
N ALA A 36 0.65 1.69 7.82
CA ALA A 36 0.70 1.61 9.29
C ALA A 36 0.47 2.96 9.98
N LEU A 37 0.51 4.06 9.24
CA LEU A 37 0.34 5.41 9.77
C LEU A 37 -1.15 5.82 9.75
N PRO A 38 -1.62 6.61 10.73
CA PRO A 38 -2.96 7.19 10.74
C PRO A 38 -3.04 8.32 9.70
N THR A 39 -3.06 7.93 8.44
CA THR A 39 -2.96 8.84 7.29
C THR A 39 -4.25 9.61 6.98
N ASP A 40 -5.35 9.25 7.64
CA ASP A 40 -6.63 9.95 7.53
C ASP A 40 -6.58 11.36 8.15
N ASP A 41 -5.71 11.54 9.16
CA ASP A 41 -5.44 12.82 9.82
C ASP A 41 -4.16 13.51 9.27
N ALA A 42 -3.61 13.00 8.15
CA ALA A 42 -2.43 13.58 7.55
C ALA A 42 -2.75 14.97 6.99
N ASP A 43 -1.93 15.97 7.35
CA ASP A 43 -2.00 17.29 6.72
C ASP A 43 -1.81 17.16 5.20
N ASP A 44 -2.52 17.96 4.41
CA ASP A 44 -2.39 17.98 2.95
C ASP A 44 -0.94 18.20 2.48
N ASP A 45 -0.14 18.89 3.30
CA ASP A 45 1.27 19.15 3.07
C ASP A 45 2.13 17.87 3.12
N PHE A 46 1.77 16.87 3.94
CA PHE A 46 2.51 15.60 4.03
C PHE A 46 2.57 14.87 2.67
N TRP A 47 1.43 14.79 1.99
CA TRP A 47 1.35 14.14 0.68
C TRP A 47 2.10 14.93 -0.39
N GLY A 48 2.07 16.26 -0.30
CA GLY A 48 2.86 17.13 -1.14
C GLY A 48 4.36 16.89 -0.98
N ASP A 49 4.84 16.88 0.26
CA ASP A 49 6.24 16.63 0.59
C ASP A 49 6.70 15.23 0.16
N LEU A 50 5.84 14.21 0.34
CA LEU A 50 6.11 12.85 -0.12
C LEU A 50 6.27 12.81 -1.64
N ASP A 51 5.32 13.38 -2.38
CA ASP A 51 5.32 13.35 -3.83
C ASP A 51 6.51 14.14 -4.40
N ASP A 52 6.81 15.34 -3.86
CA ASP A 52 7.94 16.16 -4.28
C ASP A 52 9.27 15.42 -4.04
N PHE A 53 9.44 14.82 -2.87
CA PHE A 53 10.58 13.99 -2.53
C PHE A 53 10.75 12.78 -3.48
N LEU A 54 9.66 12.08 -3.81
CA LEU A 54 9.70 10.91 -4.68
C LEU A 54 9.95 11.27 -6.14
N VAL A 55 9.45 12.41 -6.61
CA VAL A 55 9.74 12.95 -7.94
C VAL A 55 11.22 13.30 -8.06
N ASP A 56 11.81 13.91 -7.04
CA ASP A 56 13.25 14.19 -7.01
C ASP A 56 14.07 12.89 -7.08
N TYR A 57 13.66 11.85 -6.35
CA TYR A 57 14.27 10.53 -6.41
C TYR A 57 14.15 9.89 -7.80
N LYS A 58 12.94 9.95 -8.38
CA LYS A 58 12.66 9.47 -9.74
C LYS A 58 13.62 10.11 -10.74
N ASN A 59 13.78 11.43 -10.68
CA ASN A 59 14.62 12.18 -11.61
C ASN A 59 16.12 11.95 -11.38
N ARG A 60 16.56 11.87 -10.11
CA ARG A 60 17.97 11.66 -9.76
C ARG A 60 18.50 10.30 -10.21
N TYR A 61 17.68 9.27 -10.14
CA TYR A 61 18.11 7.89 -10.40
C TYR A 61 17.53 7.28 -11.68
N ASP A 62 16.91 8.08 -12.54
CA ASP A 62 16.22 7.63 -13.76
C ASP A 62 15.28 6.44 -13.49
N ALA A 63 14.45 6.60 -12.46
CA ALA A 63 13.52 5.59 -11.99
C ALA A 63 12.10 5.84 -12.54
N ASP A 64 11.25 4.84 -12.43
CA ASP A 64 9.83 4.95 -12.70
C ASP A 64 9.04 4.87 -11.39
N LEU A 65 8.27 5.92 -11.10
CA LEU A 65 7.44 6.02 -9.89
C LEU A 65 5.99 5.66 -10.21
N TYR A 66 5.33 4.93 -9.31
CA TYR A 66 3.94 4.51 -9.40
C TYR A 66 3.20 4.72 -8.06
N GLU A 67 1.92 5.06 -8.15
CA GLU A 67 1.00 5.14 -7.02
C GLU A 67 0.18 3.84 -6.94
N LEU A 68 0.41 3.03 -5.91
CA LEU A 68 -0.32 1.78 -5.71
C LEU A 68 -1.65 2.02 -4.99
N SER A 69 -1.62 2.91 -4.00
CA SER A 69 -2.76 3.39 -3.25
C SER A 69 -2.49 4.79 -2.71
N LEU A 70 -3.42 5.32 -1.90
CA LEU A 70 -3.21 6.57 -1.18
C LEU A 70 -1.90 6.52 -0.36
N THR A 71 -1.65 5.43 0.36
CA THR A 71 -0.53 5.30 1.31
C THR A 71 0.69 4.58 0.75
N ASP A 72 0.56 3.89 -0.38
CA ASP A 72 1.62 3.04 -0.89
C ASP A 72 2.11 3.50 -2.27
N ARG A 73 3.43 3.47 -2.44
CA ARG A 73 4.13 3.87 -3.67
C ARG A 73 5.04 2.74 -4.13
N ALA A 74 5.34 2.71 -5.42
CA ALA A 74 6.33 1.79 -5.97
C ALA A 74 7.32 2.53 -6.88
N ILE A 75 8.58 2.14 -6.79
CA ILE A 75 9.67 2.62 -7.65
C ILE A 75 10.21 1.41 -8.39
N LEU A 76 10.11 1.43 -9.71
CA LEU A 76 10.78 0.48 -10.59
C LEU A 76 12.09 1.09 -11.04
N ILE A 77 13.20 0.37 -10.85
CA ILE A 77 14.53 0.91 -11.11
C ILE A 77 15.48 -0.14 -11.65
N ARG A 78 16.40 0.31 -12.51
CA ARG A 78 17.48 -0.53 -13.03
C ARG A 78 18.83 0.04 -12.62
N MET A 79 19.58 -0.68 -11.79
CA MET A 79 20.95 -0.29 -11.46
C MET A 79 21.80 -1.47 -10.96
N ALA A 80 23.11 -1.23 -10.83
CA ALA A 80 24.02 -2.18 -10.20
C ALA A 80 23.78 -2.27 -8.68
N GLU A 81 23.93 -3.47 -8.11
CA GLU A 81 23.62 -3.80 -6.71
C GLU A 81 24.24 -2.81 -5.69
N GLN A 82 25.53 -2.46 -5.87
CA GLN A 82 26.20 -1.51 -4.96
C GLN A 82 25.57 -0.11 -4.96
N SER A 83 25.06 0.33 -6.11
CA SER A 83 24.37 1.63 -6.22
C SER A 83 22.97 1.53 -5.60
N GLU A 84 22.33 0.37 -5.74
CA GLU A 84 20.99 0.10 -5.21
C GLU A 84 20.97 0.18 -3.68
N VAL A 85 21.94 -0.45 -3.02
CA VAL A 85 22.05 -0.43 -1.55
C VAL A 85 22.17 1.00 -1.01
N ARG A 86 22.95 1.85 -1.67
CA ARG A 86 23.08 3.27 -1.27
C ARG A 86 21.78 4.04 -1.50
N MET A 87 21.13 3.82 -2.65
CA MET A 87 19.85 4.45 -2.98
C MET A 87 18.77 4.08 -1.96
N ILE A 88 18.61 2.78 -1.67
CA ILE A 88 17.63 2.26 -0.71
C ILE A 88 17.87 2.85 0.68
N SER A 89 19.14 2.91 1.12
CA SER A 89 19.48 3.49 2.43
C SER A 89 19.09 4.97 2.52
N GLY A 90 19.38 5.75 1.48
CA GLY A 90 18.98 7.15 1.41
C GLY A 90 17.46 7.34 1.36
N LEU A 91 16.78 6.51 0.56
CA LEU A 91 15.32 6.50 0.47
C LEU A 91 14.69 6.22 1.84
N LYS A 92 15.20 5.20 2.54
CA LYS A 92 14.73 4.82 3.88
C LYS A 92 14.88 5.95 4.89
N VAL A 93 16.05 6.57 4.95
CA VAL A 93 16.30 7.70 5.87
C VAL A 93 15.37 8.86 5.58
N SER A 94 15.14 9.17 4.30
CA SER A 94 14.30 10.30 3.91
C SER A 94 12.83 10.06 4.22
N VAL A 95 12.32 8.85 3.93
CA VAL A 95 10.95 8.46 4.32
C VAL A 95 10.79 8.49 5.84
N LEU A 96 11.75 7.96 6.61
CA LEU A 96 11.70 8.01 8.07
C LEU A 96 11.70 9.45 8.60
N ARG A 97 12.48 10.36 8.02
CA ARG A 97 12.47 11.78 8.40
C ARG A 97 11.14 12.44 8.11
N LEU A 98 10.54 12.14 6.95
CA LEU A 98 9.22 12.64 6.60
C LEU A 98 8.17 12.18 7.61
N ILE A 99 8.21 10.89 7.99
CA ILE A 99 7.31 10.34 9.01
C ILE A 99 7.58 10.97 10.38
N GLN A 100 8.83 11.13 10.79
CA GLN A 100 9.18 11.74 12.07
C GLN A 100 8.68 13.18 12.17
N HIS A 101 8.70 13.93 11.06
CA HIS A 101 8.23 15.31 11.01
C HIS A 101 6.71 15.41 11.13
N ASN A 102 5.98 14.56 10.40
CA ASN A 102 4.51 14.66 10.27
C ASN A 102 3.74 13.77 11.26
N PHE A 103 4.32 12.67 11.72
CA PHE A 103 3.73 11.72 12.65
C PHE A 103 4.69 11.37 13.80
N PRO A 104 5.18 12.37 14.57
CA PRO A 104 6.18 12.14 15.61
C PRO A 104 5.75 11.11 16.66
N GLU A 105 4.47 11.12 17.05
CA GLU A 105 3.90 10.20 18.03
C GLU A 105 3.83 8.75 17.53
N ASN A 106 3.67 8.55 16.22
CA ASN A 106 3.56 7.21 15.60
C ASN A 106 4.90 6.68 15.09
N PHE A 107 5.96 7.48 15.13
CA PHE A 107 7.27 7.11 14.58
C PHE A 107 7.84 5.83 15.20
N GLY A 108 7.62 5.64 16.51
CA GLY A 108 8.06 4.44 17.24
C GLY A 108 7.31 3.16 16.85
N MET A 109 6.15 3.28 16.21
CA MET A 109 5.29 2.15 15.81
C MET A 109 5.55 1.69 14.38
N VAL A 110 6.39 2.40 13.62
CA VAL A 110 6.69 2.06 12.23
C VAL A 110 7.55 0.79 12.16
N ASP A 111 6.97 -0.28 11.63
CA ASP A 111 7.72 -1.46 11.24
C ASP A 111 8.61 -1.14 10.02
N GLN A 112 9.88 -0.85 10.30
CA GLN A 112 10.87 -0.53 9.28
C GLN A 112 11.14 -1.67 8.27
N THR A 113 10.76 -2.91 8.59
CA THR A 113 10.88 -4.06 7.67
C THR A 113 9.77 -4.07 6.63
N ARG A 114 8.64 -3.42 6.93
CA ARG A 114 7.49 -3.26 6.03
C ARG A 114 7.49 -1.93 5.31
N LEU A 115 8.16 -0.91 5.87
CA LEU A 115 8.24 0.44 5.30
C LEU A 115 8.81 0.44 3.88
N LEU A 116 9.90 -0.30 3.65
CA LEU A 116 10.52 -0.48 2.35
C LEU A 116 10.74 -1.95 2.05
N ARG A 117 10.15 -2.44 0.97
CA ARG A 117 10.35 -3.80 0.48
C ARG A 117 10.99 -3.75 -0.90
N VAL A 118 12.14 -4.37 -1.03
CA VAL A 118 12.87 -4.47 -2.29
C VAL A 118 12.67 -5.86 -2.86
N ILE A 119 12.30 -5.94 -4.13
CA ILE A 119 12.07 -7.17 -4.86
C ILE A 119 12.94 -7.16 -6.11
N ASP A 120 13.94 -8.03 -6.13
CA ASP A 120 14.71 -8.33 -7.35
C ASP A 120 13.79 -9.02 -8.37
N LEU A 121 13.50 -8.33 -9.48
CA LEU A 121 12.61 -8.85 -10.50
C LEU A 121 13.27 -9.92 -11.37
N GLY A 122 14.60 -9.93 -11.48
CA GLY A 122 15.33 -11.01 -12.16
C GLY A 122 15.09 -12.37 -11.52
N LEU A 123 14.87 -12.40 -10.20
CA LEU A 123 14.63 -13.63 -9.43
C LEU A 123 13.16 -13.85 -9.05
N LYS A 124 12.39 -12.77 -8.83
CA LYS A 124 11.07 -12.84 -8.19
C LYS A 124 9.96 -12.15 -8.99
N LEU A 125 10.12 -11.94 -10.30
CA LEU A 125 9.07 -11.35 -11.16
C LEU A 125 7.69 -12.01 -10.96
N PRO A 126 7.53 -13.36 -11.00
CA PRO A 126 6.21 -13.97 -10.83
C PRO A 126 5.57 -13.67 -9.47
N ASN A 127 6.38 -13.53 -8.43
CA ASN A 127 5.89 -13.19 -7.09
C ASN A 127 5.50 -11.72 -6.98
N ALA A 128 6.24 -10.82 -7.66
CA ALA A 128 5.90 -9.41 -7.74
C ALA A 128 4.56 -9.19 -8.49
N ILE A 129 4.36 -9.90 -9.60
CA ILE A 129 3.09 -9.87 -10.37
C ILE A 129 1.94 -10.35 -9.48
N LYS A 130 2.03 -11.55 -8.90
CA LYS A 130 0.98 -12.07 -8.00
C LYS A 130 0.68 -11.15 -6.83
N PHE A 131 1.71 -10.51 -6.28
CA PHE A 131 1.54 -9.55 -5.22
C PHE A 131 0.73 -8.33 -5.70
N LEU A 132 1.07 -7.75 -6.85
CA LEU A 132 0.36 -6.60 -7.40
C LEU A 132 -1.07 -6.95 -7.86
N GLU A 133 -1.30 -8.14 -8.43
CA GLU A 133 -2.65 -8.65 -8.73
C GLU A 133 -3.51 -8.73 -7.47
N HIS A 134 -2.95 -9.25 -6.38
CA HIS A 134 -3.64 -9.28 -5.10
C HIS A 134 -3.87 -7.88 -4.54
N TYR A 135 -2.92 -6.96 -4.74
CA TYR A 135 -3.02 -5.59 -4.28
C TYR A 135 -4.13 -4.80 -5.01
N GLU A 136 -4.22 -4.92 -6.34
CA GLU A 136 -5.27 -4.26 -7.15
C GLU A 136 -6.67 -4.84 -6.92
N SER A 137 -6.76 -6.12 -6.52
CA SER A 137 -8.03 -6.77 -6.20
C SER A 137 -8.55 -6.50 -4.78
N GLN A 138 -7.80 -5.79 -3.93
CA GLN A 138 -8.25 -5.40 -2.60
C GLN A 138 -9.19 -4.19 -2.66
N PRO A 139 -10.43 -4.29 -2.12
CA PRO A 139 -11.34 -3.17 -2.01
C PRO A 139 -10.73 -2.02 -1.19
N GLY A 140 -10.87 -0.78 -1.64
CA GLY A 140 -10.48 0.42 -0.89
C GLY A 140 -9.01 0.85 -1.00
N LYS A 141 -8.18 0.15 -1.80
CA LYS A 141 -6.78 0.56 -2.05
C LYS A 141 -6.58 1.38 -3.32
N THR A 142 -7.42 1.20 -4.32
CA THR A 142 -7.33 1.88 -5.62
C THR A 142 -8.09 3.21 -5.62
N GLY A 143 -7.65 4.18 -4.81
CA GLY A 143 -8.05 5.60 -4.94
C GLY A 143 -9.54 5.95 -4.81
N GLU A 144 -10.43 4.97 -4.68
CA GLU A 144 -11.80 5.15 -4.24
C GLU A 144 -11.76 5.37 -2.73
N LYS A 145 -12.33 6.48 -2.26
CA LYS A 145 -12.60 6.70 -0.84
C LYS A 145 -13.43 5.52 -0.34
N GLY A 146 -12.76 4.51 0.21
CA GLY A 146 -13.39 3.32 0.74
C GLY A 146 -14.34 3.74 1.86
N SER A 147 -15.64 3.49 1.65
CA SER A 147 -16.75 3.35 2.60
C SER A 147 -16.78 4.11 3.95
N GLY A 148 -15.97 5.14 4.18
CA GLY A 148 -15.86 5.84 5.47
C GLY A 148 -15.20 5.05 6.60
N PHE A 149 -14.85 3.77 6.38
CA PHE A 149 -14.24 2.92 7.42
C PHE A 149 -12.72 2.84 7.22
N ARG A 150 -11.96 3.26 8.25
CA ARG A 150 -10.51 3.05 8.28
C ARG A 150 -10.19 1.58 8.54
N GLY A 151 -9.07 1.10 7.99
CA GLY A 151 -8.55 -0.24 8.33
C GLY A 151 -8.20 -0.34 9.82
N LEU A 152 -8.40 -1.53 10.42
CA LEU A 152 -7.98 -1.81 11.78
C LEU A 152 -6.44 -1.76 11.88
N GLN A 153 -5.94 -0.93 12.79
CA GLN A 153 -4.53 -0.84 13.15
C GLN A 153 -4.14 -1.95 14.14
N GLU A 154 -2.86 -2.08 14.44
CA GLU A 154 -2.38 -3.15 15.33
C GLU A 154 -2.99 -3.07 16.74
N ASP A 155 -3.20 -1.86 17.25
CA ASP A 155 -3.78 -1.65 18.57
C ASP A 155 -5.29 -1.92 18.59
N ASP A 156 -5.99 -1.62 17.49
CA ASP A 156 -7.38 -2.03 17.27
C ASP A 156 -7.50 -3.56 17.31
N ILE A 157 -6.59 -4.26 16.61
CA ILE A 157 -6.56 -5.73 16.58
C ILE A 157 -6.31 -6.28 17.99
N LYS A 158 -5.38 -5.71 18.76
CA LYS A 158 -5.13 -6.11 20.16
C LYS A 158 -6.38 -5.92 21.01
N MET A 159 -7.04 -4.77 20.91
CA MET A 159 -8.27 -4.47 21.65
C MET A 159 -9.39 -5.44 21.29
N VAL A 160 -9.61 -5.69 20.00
CA VAL A 160 -10.60 -6.66 19.49
C VAL A 160 -10.34 -8.06 20.06
N LEU A 161 -9.09 -8.50 20.08
CA LEU A 161 -8.70 -9.80 20.64
C LEU A 161 -8.92 -9.87 22.16
N GLU A 162 -8.63 -8.79 22.89
CA GLU A 162 -8.93 -8.71 24.32
C GLU A 162 -10.42 -8.77 24.62
N VAL A 163 -11.22 -8.03 23.85
CA VAL A 163 -12.67 -8.04 24.02
C VAL A 163 -13.23 -9.42 23.71
N HIS A 164 -12.79 -10.07 22.63
CA HIS A 164 -13.16 -11.44 22.30
C HIS A 164 -12.87 -12.41 23.47
N ARG A 165 -11.70 -12.29 24.10
CA ARG A 165 -11.34 -13.11 25.28
C ARG A 165 -12.25 -12.85 26.49
N LYS A 166 -12.67 -11.59 26.71
CA LYS A 166 -13.52 -11.20 27.85
C LYS A 166 -14.98 -11.58 27.67
N VAL A 167 -15.54 -11.40 26.47
CA VAL A 167 -17.00 -11.53 26.22
C VAL A 167 -17.40 -12.85 25.59
N GLY A 168 -16.43 -13.60 25.05
CA GLY A 168 -16.66 -14.87 24.35
C GLY A 168 -17.19 -14.72 22.93
N ALA A 169 -17.08 -15.78 22.14
CA ALA A 169 -17.31 -15.76 20.69
C ALA A 169 -18.72 -15.29 20.29
N GLN A 170 -19.76 -15.72 21.03
CA GLN A 170 -21.14 -15.40 20.68
C GLN A 170 -21.43 -13.90 20.79
N LYS A 171 -21.06 -13.31 21.92
CA LYS A 171 -21.29 -11.89 22.20
C LYS A 171 -20.37 -10.99 21.36
N PHE A 172 -19.15 -11.46 21.09
CA PHE A 172 -18.23 -10.80 20.18
C PHE A 172 -18.80 -10.66 18.76
N LYS A 173 -19.42 -11.74 18.25
CA LYS A 173 -20.05 -11.72 16.91
C LYS A 173 -21.15 -10.68 16.82
N GLU A 174 -21.96 -10.53 17.86
CA GLU A 174 -23.05 -9.54 17.89
C GLU A 174 -22.55 -8.10 17.92
N ILE A 175 -21.40 -7.85 18.56
CA ILE A 175 -20.86 -6.50 18.76
C ILE A 175 -20.01 -6.05 17.56
N PHE A 176 -19.10 -6.89 17.07
CA PHE A 176 -18.06 -6.46 16.12
C PHE A 176 -18.20 -7.04 14.71
N VAL A 177 -18.89 -8.17 14.52
CA VAL A 177 -18.96 -8.83 13.21
C VAL A 177 -20.10 -8.24 12.40
N GLN A 178 -19.73 -7.41 11.44
CA GLN A 178 -20.65 -6.85 10.46
C GLN A 178 -20.63 -7.67 9.16
N ASN A 179 -21.56 -7.36 8.27
CA ASN A 179 -21.63 -8.01 6.97
C ASN A 179 -22.05 -7.02 5.88
N GLN A 180 -21.48 -7.21 4.69
CA GLN A 180 -21.87 -6.49 3.49
C GLN A 180 -22.17 -7.46 2.35
N ARG A 181 -23.12 -7.06 1.49
CA ARG A 181 -23.47 -7.83 0.29
C ARG A 181 -22.58 -7.39 -0.84
N MET A 182 -21.90 -8.34 -1.48
CA MET A 182 -21.18 -8.12 -2.71
C MET A 182 -22.08 -8.52 -3.88
N ALA A 183 -22.28 -7.59 -4.80
CA ALA A 183 -23.10 -7.81 -5.97
C ALA A 183 -22.26 -7.72 -7.26
N ASP A 184 -22.55 -8.59 -8.22
CA ASP A 184 -22.09 -8.45 -9.59
C ASP A 184 -22.91 -7.35 -10.28
N ILE A 185 -22.24 -6.28 -10.72
CA ILE A 185 -22.89 -5.18 -11.44
C ILE A 185 -22.46 -5.27 -12.91
N LYS A 186 -23.35 -5.82 -13.74
CA LYS A 186 -23.19 -5.86 -15.19
C LYS A 186 -23.98 -4.71 -15.85
N PRO A 187 -23.41 -4.01 -16.85
CA PRO A 187 -24.11 -2.93 -17.54
C PRO A 187 -25.49 -3.37 -18.06
N GLY A 188 -26.54 -2.63 -17.71
CA GLY A 188 -27.91 -2.90 -18.15
C GLY A 188 -28.63 -4.07 -17.44
N LYS A 189 -27.99 -4.74 -16.47
CA LYS A 189 -28.62 -5.76 -15.63
C LYS A 189 -28.82 -5.25 -14.21
N LYS A 190 -29.79 -5.83 -13.49
CA LYS A 190 -29.94 -5.59 -12.05
C LYS A 190 -28.73 -6.21 -11.33
N PRO A 191 -28.21 -5.55 -10.26
CA PRO A 191 -27.17 -6.13 -9.42
C PRO A 191 -27.58 -7.52 -8.93
N GLU A 192 -26.70 -8.51 -9.10
CA GLU A 192 -26.93 -9.89 -8.67
C GLU A 192 -26.07 -10.17 -7.44
N GLU A 193 -26.69 -10.55 -6.32
CA GLU A 193 -25.95 -10.87 -5.09
C GLU A 193 -25.10 -12.12 -5.31
N LEU A 194 -23.77 -11.95 -5.32
CA LEU A 194 -22.81 -13.04 -5.51
C LEU A 194 -22.44 -13.69 -4.18
N MET A 195 -22.14 -12.86 -3.19
CA MET A 195 -21.63 -13.32 -1.91
C MET A 195 -21.87 -12.31 -0.80
N LYS A 196 -21.70 -12.80 0.44
CA LYS A 196 -21.80 -12.02 1.65
C LYS A 196 -20.44 -12.02 2.34
N GLU A 197 -19.84 -10.84 2.45
CA GLU A 197 -18.58 -10.64 3.15
C GLU A 197 -18.87 -10.34 4.63
N TYR A 198 -18.09 -10.95 5.52
CA TYR A 198 -18.13 -10.69 6.96
C TYR A 198 -16.82 -10.03 7.35
N PHE A 199 -16.89 -8.95 8.11
CA PHE A 199 -15.72 -8.20 8.57
C PHE A 199 -15.92 -7.73 10.02
N ILE A 200 -14.80 -7.37 10.66
CA ILE A 200 -14.79 -6.83 12.02
C ILE A 200 -14.77 -5.30 11.90
N SER A 201 -15.72 -4.63 12.54
CA SER A 201 -15.77 -3.18 12.68
C SER A 201 -15.82 -2.78 14.15
N MET A 202 -15.20 -1.66 14.51
CA MET A 202 -15.13 -1.13 15.88
C MET A 202 -15.96 0.15 16.08
N GLU A 203 -16.86 0.48 15.15
CA GLU A 203 -17.85 1.56 15.32
C GLU A 203 -18.93 1.24 16.37
#